data_AF-A0A841HUV0-F1
#
_entry.id   AF-A0A841HUV0-F1
#
_cell.length_a   1.000
_cell.length_b   1.000
_cell.length_c   1.000
_cell.angle_alpha   90.00
_cell.angle_beta   90.00
_cell.angle_gamma   90.00
#
_symmetry.space_group_name_H-M   'P 1'
#
loop_
_entity.id
_entity.type
_entity.pdbx_description
1 polymer ?
#
loop_
_entity_poly.entity_id
_entity_poly.type
_entity_poly.pdbx_seq_one_letter_code
_entity_poly.pdbx_strand_id
1 'polypeptide(L)'
;MSEQKSDAELVDAYLRHFVEKDDSLFWAWQQLQGYLTSDPMRAWNVTLQLIDAAPEPEALSYVAAGPLEDLLYACGEQFIDKVEHLASGDPKFRRALQGVYNESESPGDVHDRVRKAASQQ
;
A
#
# COMPACT_ATOMS: atom_id res chain seq x y z
N MET A 1 10.29 27.67 5.04
CA MET A 1 9.47 27.14 3.93
C MET A 1 9.63 25.64 3.99
N SER A 2 8.58 24.90 4.33
CA SER A 2 8.68 23.44 4.40
C SER A 2 8.79 22.92 2.97
N GLU A 3 9.96 22.42 2.58
CA GLU A 3 10.12 21.69 1.33
C GLU A 3 9.15 20.52 1.35
N GLN A 4 8.14 20.60 0.51
CA GLN A 4 7.17 19.53 0.35
C GLN A 4 7.86 18.45 -0.47
N LYS A 5 8.29 17.36 0.20
CA LYS A 5 8.94 16.22 -0.45
C LYS A 5 8.04 15.66 -1.54
N SER A 6 8.63 15.35 -2.68
CA SER A 6 7.93 14.80 -3.84
C SER A 6 7.48 13.36 -3.59
N ASP A 7 6.48 12.88 -4.32
CA ASP A 7 6.00 11.49 -4.21
C ASP A 7 7.11 10.48 -4.56
N ALA A 8 8.03 10.84 -5.47
CA ALA A 8 9.18 10.01 -5.80
C ALA A 8 10.21 9.93 -4.66
N GLU A 9 10.51 11.04 -3.99
CA GLU A 9 11.36 11.04 -2.79
C GLU A 9 10.72 10.23 -1.66
N LEU A 10 9.40 10.33 -1.52
CA LEU A 10 8.64 9.57 -0.53
C LEU A 10 8.74 8.06 -0.79
N VAL A 11 8.60 7.63 -2.05
CA VAL A 11 8.71 6.22 -2.45
C VAL A 11 10.11 5.67 -2.17
N ASP A 12 11.16 6.39 -2.56
CA ASP A 12 12.55 6.00 -2.33
C ASP A 12 12.86 5.90 -0.83
N ALA A 13 12.53 6.94 -0.07
CA ALA A 13 12.76 6.99 1.36
C ALA A 13 12.00 5.89 2.11
N TYR A 14 10.76 5.58 1.69
CA TYR A 14 9.99 4.51 2.27
C TYR A 14 10.67 3.15 2.03
N LEU A 15 10.99 2.80 0.79
CA LEU A 15 11.64 1.52 0.48
C LEU A 15 12.98 1.37 1.21
N ARG A 16 13.79 2.43 1.25
CA ARG A 16 15.06 2.45 1.97
C ARG A 16 14.89 2.33 3.47
N HIS A 17 13.88 2.95 4.09
CA HIS A 17 13.57 2.74 5.52
C HIS A 17 13.36 1.25 5.83
N PHE A 18 12.61 0.53 4.99
CA PHE A 18 12.30 -0.87 5.25
C PHE A 18 13.44 -1.84 4.94
N VAL A 19 14.23 -1.54 3.90
CA VAL A 19 15.39 -2.36 3.47
C VAL A 19 16.62 -2.09 4.34
N GLU A 20 16.95 -0.82 4.58
CA GLU A 20 18.15 -0.40 5.31
C GLU A 20 17.90 -0.28 6.84
N LYS A 21 16.64 -0.36 7.29
CA LYS A 21 16.22 -0.11 8.68
C LYS A 21 16.72 1.24 9.22
N ASP A 22 16.80 2.23 8.32
CA ASP A 22 17.26 3.58 8.65
C ASP A 22 16.10 4.41 9.22
N ASP A 23 16.09 4.59 10.54
CA ASP A 23 15.09 5.39 11.26
C ASP A 23 15.08 6.86 10.86
N SER A 24 16.14 7.38 10.22
CA SER A 24 16.13 8.76 9.70
C SER A 24 15.13 8.96 8.57
N LEU A 25 14.68 7.87 7.93
CA LEU A 25 13.69 7.85 6.86
C LEU A 25 12.26 7.60 7.36
N PHE A 26 12.05 7.52 8.69
CA PHE A 26 10.73 7.34 9.29
C PHE A 26 9.70 8.39 8.88
N TRP A 27 10.15 9.60 8.50
CA TRP A 27 9.28 10.65 7.98
C TRP A 27 8.46 10.21 6.76
N ALA A 28 8.99 9.29 5.94
CA ALA A 28 8.31 8.79 4.76
C ALA A 28 7.05 8.01 5.15
N TRP A 29 7.18 7.13 6.15
CA TRP A 29 6.02 6.43 6.70
C TRP A 29 5.02 7.42 7.32
N GLN A 30 5.48 8.38 8.13
CA GLN A 30 4.59 9.37 8.75
C GLN A 30 3.83 10.21 7.73
N GLN A 31 4.49 10.59 6.63
CA GLN A 31 3.88 11.39 5.58
C GLN A 31 2.81 10.59 4.84
N LEU A 32 3.08 9.33 4.50
CA LEU A 32 2.11 8.45 3.85
C LEU A 32 0.89 8.19 4.75
N GLN A 33 1.11 7.96 6.05
CA GLN A 33 0.02 7.85 7.03
C GLN A 33 -0.84 9.12 7.08
N GLY A 34 -0.21 10.30 6.99
CA GLY A 34 -0.92 11.57 6.89
C GLY A 34 -1.84 11.65 5.67
N TYR A 35 -1.44 11.08 4.52
CA TYR A 35 -2.26 11.07 3.31
C TYR A 35 -3.50 10.18 3.42
N LEU A 36 -3.47 9.10 4.21
CA LEU A 36 -4.66 8.25 4.39
C LEU A 36 -5.90 9.03 4.88
N THR A 37 -5.70 10.10 5.64
CA THR A 37 -6.79 10.94 6.15
C THR A 37 -6.94 12.26 5.38
N SER A 38 -5.84 12.87 4.95
CA SER A 38 -5.86 14.19 4.31
C SER A 38 -6.07 14.14 2.79
N ASP A 39 -5.57 13.10 2.12
CA ASP A 39 -5.69 12.90 0.66
C ASP A 39 -5.58 11.40 0.31
N PRO A 40 -6.68 10.63 0.49
CA PRO A 40 -6.69 9.19 0.23
C PRO A 40 -6.30 8.83 -1.21
N MET A 41 -6.56 9.73 -2.16
CA MET A 41 -6.22 9.52 -3.56
C MET A 41 -4.72 9.62 -3.80
N ARG A 42 -4.05 10.54 -3.12
CA ARG A 42 -2.58 10.61 -3.12
C ARG A 42 -1.97 9.42 -2.40
N ALA A 43 -2.52 8.99 -1.26
CA ALA A 43 -2.07 7.77 -0.58
C ALA A 43 -2.15 6.56 -1.52
N TRP A 44 -3.26 6.40 -2.24
CA TRP A 44 -3.44 5.36 -3.26
C TRP A 44 -2.35 5.40 -4.33
N ASN A 45 -2.10 6.57 -4.92
CA ASN A 45 -1.10 6.73 -5.97
C ASN A 45 0.32 6.44 -5.48
N VAL A 46 0.66 6.83 -4.24
CA VAL A 46 1.97 6.52 -3.63
C VAL A 46 2.09 5.02 -3.36
N THR A 47 1.04 4.37 -2.83
CA THR A 47 1.05 2.91 -2.62
C THR A 47 1.23 2.14 -3.92
N LEU A 48 0.61 2.56 -5.03
CA LEU A 48 0.85 1.94 -6.34
C LEU A 48 2.30 2.12 -6.81
N GLN A 49 2.89 3.30 -6.61
CA GLN A 49 4.30 3.55 -6.94
C GLN A 49 5.23 2.70 -6.07
N LEU A 50 4.91 2.48 -4.79
CA LEU A 50 5.68 1.58 -3.91
C LEU A 50 5.62 0.13 -4.41
N ILE A 51 4.45 -0.35 -4.83
CA ILE A 51 4.28 -1.69 -5.40
C ILE A 51 5.10 -1.82 -6.69
N ASP A 52 5.07 -0.83 -7.57
CA ASP A 52 5.83 -0.83 -8.82
C ASP A 52 7.35 -0.74 -8.57
N ALA A 53 7.79 0.11 -7.64
CA ALA A 53 9.20 0.32 -7.31
C ALA A 53 9.80 -0.78 -6.43
N ALA A 54 9.00 -1.61 -5.76
CA ALA A 54 9.50 -2.69 -4.91
C ALA A 54 10.42 -3.63 -5.71
N PRO A 55 11.73 -3.70 -5.36
CA PRO A 55 12.73 -4.42 -6.15
C PRO A 55 12.66 -5.94 -5.95
N GLU A 56 12.16 -6.39 -4.81
CA GLU A 56 12.17 -7.79 -4.41
C GLU A 56 10.88 -8.21 -3.66
N PRO A 57 10.57 -9.51 -3.59
CA PRO A 57 9.36 -10.00 -2.93
C PRO A 57 9.26 -9.61 -1.45
N GLU A 58 10.39 -9.44 -0.76
CA GLU A 58 10.41 -8.99 0.64
C GLU A 58 9.95 -7.53 0.75
N ALA A 59 10.51 -6.62 -0.07
CA ALA A 59 10.06 -5.24 -0.15
C ALA A 59 8.57 -5.14 -0.49
N LEU A 60 8.10 -5.97 -1.43
CA LEU A 60 6.69 -6.04 -1.79
C LEU A 60 5.80 -6.47 -0.61
N SER A 61 6.28 -7.41 0.21
CA SER A 61 5.58 -7.86 1.41
C SER A 61 5.48 -6.75 2.47
N TYR A 62 6.51 -5.91 2.64
CA TYR A 62 6.45 -4.75 3.52
C TYR A 62 5.47 -3.68 3.02
N VAL A 63 5.40 -3.47 1.70
CA VAL A 63 4.41 -2.55 1.11
C VAL A 63 2.98 -3.11 1.27
N ALA A 64 2.82 -4.43 1.21
CA ALA A 64 1.55 -5.08 1.41
C ALA A 64 1.05 -4.95 2.87
N ALA A 65 1.87 -5.31 3.84
CA ALA A 65 1.53 -5.34 5.27
C ALA A 65 1.52 -3.96 5.95
N GLY A 66 1.80 -2.87 5.22
CA GLY A 66 1.71 -1.52 5.75
C GLY A 66 0.87 -0.64 4.83
N PRO A 67 1.48 0.04 3.83
CA PRO A 67 0.81 1.01 2.96
C PRO A 67 -0.48 0.53 2.32
N LEU A 68 -0.48 -0.71 1.81
CA LEU A 68 -1.65 -1.27 1.14
C LEU A 68 -2.71 -1.69 2.17
N GLU A 69 -2.31 -2.35 3.25
CA GLU A 69 -3.19 -2.73 4.35
C GLU A 69 -3.86 -1.53 5.00
N ASP A 70 -3.08 -0.53 5.42
CA ASP A 70 -3.57 0.68 6.08
C ASP A 70 -4.54 1.45 5.17
N LEU A 71 -4.27 1.48 3.87
CA LEU A 71 -5.16 2.10 2.90
C LEU A 71 -6.48 1.34 2.75
N LEU A 72 -6.44 0.01 2.66
CA LEU A 72 -7.64 -0.81 2.56
C LEU A 72 -8.46 -0.76 3.85
N TYR A 73 -7.79 -0.65 5.00
CA TYR A 73 -8.46 -0.49 6.28
C TYR A 73 -9.11 0.89 6.43
N ALA A 74 -8.40 1.97 6.09
CA ALA A 74 -8.90 3.33 6.27
C ALA A 74 -9.89 3.77 5.17
N CYS A 75 -9.68 3.33 3.94
CA CYS A 75 -10.39 3.84 2.75
C CYS A 75 -10.80 2.74 1.77
N GLY A 76 -10.82 1.47 2.17
CA GLY A 76 -11.04 0.35 1.26
C GLY A 76 -12.37 0.42 0.51
N GLU A 77 -13.45 0.90 1.12
CA GLU A 77 -14.75 1.09 0.44
C GLU A 77 -14.63 2.00 -0.79
N GLN A 78 -13.76 3.00 -0.75
CA GLN A 78 -13.55 3.94 -1.85
C GLN A 78 -12.76 3.34 -3.01
N PHE A 79 -11.88 2.38 -2.73
CA PHE A 79 -10.93 1.84 -3.70
C PHE A 79 -11.21 0.39 -4.11
N ILE A 80 -12.18 -0.29 -3.49
CA ILE A 80 -12.38 -1.74 -3.67
C ILE A 80 -12.63 -2.13 -5.13
N ASP A 81 -13.41 -1.36 -5.89
CA ASP A 81 -13.64 -1.63 -7.32
C ASP A 81 -12.33 -1.53 -8.13
N LYS A 82 -11.45 -0.58 -7.77
CA LYS A 82 -10.14 -0.44 -8.41
C LYS A 82 -9.20 -1.57 -8.00
N VAL A 83 -9.26 -2.01 -6.75
CA VAL A 83 -8.49 -3.15 -6.25
C VAL A 83 -8.83 -4.41 -7.05
N GLU A 84 -10.11 -4.70 -7.23
CA GLU A 84 -10.57 -5.84 -8.03
C GLU A 84 -10.12 -5.73 -9.49
N HIS A 85 -10.24 -4.54 -10.09
CA HIS A 85 -9.81 -4.31 -11.47
C HIS A 85 -8.30 -4.52 -11.63
N LEU A 86 -7.47 -3.91 -10.76
CA LEU A 86 -6.01 -4.04 -10.82
C LEU A 86 -5.55 -5.48 -10.53
N ALA A 87 -6.16 -6.16 -9.56
CA ALA A 87 -5.82 -7.55 -9.25
C ALA A 87 -6.03 -8.47 -10.47
N SER A 88 -7.04 -8.19 -11.30
CA SER A 88 -7.30 -8.97 -12.52
C SER A 88 -6.23 -8.78 -13.60
N GLY A 89 -5.64 -7.59 -13.71
CA GLY A 89 -4.72 -7.21 -14.79
C GLY A 89 -3.24 -7.14 -14.43
N ASP A 90 -2.90 -7.04 -13.13
CA ASP A 90 -1.53 -6.83 -12.65
C ASP A 90 -1.12 -7.95 -11.67
N PRO A 91 -0.29 -8.91 -12.12
CA PRO A 91 0.21 -9.99 -11.26
C PRO A 91 1.05 -9.51 -10.08
N LYS A 92 1.78 -8.39 -10.20
CA LYS A 92 2.61 -7.84 -9.12
C LYS A 92 1.71 -7.23 -8.04
N PHE A 93 0.69 -6.48 -8.46
CA PHE A 93 -0.32 -5.97 -7.55
C PHE A 93 -1.09 -7.10 -6.86
N ARG A 94 -1.48 -8.14 -7.60
CA ARG A 94 -2.12 -9.33 -7.02
C ARG A 94 -1.24 -10.01 -5.97
N ARG A 95 0.07 -10.12 -6.25
CA ARG A 95 1.05 -10.64 -5.29
C ARG A 95 1.16 -9.77 -4.04
N ALA A 96 1.11 -8.45 -4.19
CA ALA A 96 1.07 -7.51 -3.06
C ALA A 96 -0.19 -7.72 -2.22
N LEU A 97 -1.38 -7.82 -2.85
CA LEU A 97 -2.64 -8.04 -2.14
C LEU A 97 -2.65 -9.33 -1.29
N GLN A 98 -1.93 -10.36 -1.70
CA GLN A 98 -1.78 -11.60 -0.91
C GLN A 98 -0.99 -11.41 0.39
N GLY A 99 -0.19 -10.34 0.48
CA GLY A 99 0.60 -10.01 1.66
C GLY A 99 -0.11 -9.10 2.66
N VAL A 100 -1.33 -8.63 2.34
CA VAL A 100 -2.16 -7.83 3.27
C VAL A 100 -2.62 -8.76 4.39
N TYR A 101 -2.29 -8.42 5.64
CA TYR A 101 -2.65 -9.19 6.82
C TYR A 101 -4.15 -9.00 7.10
N ASN A 102 -4.92 -9.96 6.63
CA ASN A 102 -6.33 -10.07 6.99
C ASN A 102 -6.40 -10.80 8.32
N GLU A 103 -6.29 -10.10 9.47
CA GLU A 103 -6.72 -10.73 10.72
C GLU A 103 -8.16 -11.19 10.54
N SER A 104 -8.28 -12.51 10.62
CA SER A 104 -9.49 -13.26 10.40
C SER A 104 -10.60 -12.72 11.28
N GLU A 105 -11.79 -12.60 10.70
CA GLU A 105 -13.08 -12.42 11.38
C GLU A 105 -13.58 -10.99 11.64
N SER A 106 -13.05 -9.95 10.98
CA SER A 106 -13.83 -8.71 10.85
C SER A 106 -14.82 -8.83 9.68
N PRO A 107 -16.14 -8.99 9.91
CA PRO A 107 -17.13 -9.05 8.84
C PRO A 107 -17.22 -7.68 8.16
N GLY A 108 -16.90 -7.65 6.86
CA GLY A 108 -17.05 -6.46 6.03
C GLY A 108 -16.88 -6.78 4.54
N ASP A 109 -17.70 -6.15 3.70
CA ASP A 109 -17.70 -6.34 2.24
C ASP A 109 -16.31 -6.17 1.62
N VAL A 110 -15.55 -5.18 2.10
CA VAL A 110 -14.20 -4.87 1.61
C VAL A 110 -13.22 -6.01 1.83
N HIS A 111 -13.14 -6.60 3.03
CA HIS A 111 -12.17 -7.66 3.33
C HIS A 111 -12.43 -8.93 2.50
N ASP A 112 -13.69 -9.32 2.35
CA ASP A 112 -14.06 -10.49 1.55
C ASP A 112 -13.76 -10.26 0.07
N ARG A 113 -14.00 -9.05 -0.44
CA ARG A 113 -13.66 -8.68 -1.82
C ARG A 113 -12.15 -8.61 -2.04
N VAL A 114 -11.37 -8.07 -1.10
CA VAL A 114 -9.89 -8.08 -1.14
C VAL A 114 -9.37 -9.52 -1.18
N ARG A 115 -9.86 -10.40 -0.29
CA ARG A 115 -9.47 -11.83 -0.27
C ARG A 115 -9.79 -12.52 -1.60
N LYS A 116 -10.98 -12.24 -2.15
CA LYS A 116 -11.38 -12.76 -3.45
C LYS A 116 -10.45 -12.27 -4.55
N ALA A 117 -10.18 -10.97 -4.62
CA ALA A 117 -9.26 -10.36 -5.60
C ALA A 117 -7.85 -10.95 -5.53
N ALA A 118 -7.32 -11.18 -4.32
CA ALA A 118 -6.00 -11.77 -4.10
C ALA A 118 -5.87 -13.24 -4.58
N SER A 119 -7.00 -13.97 -4.66
CA SER A 119 -7.06 -15.40 -5.01
C SER A 119 -7.54 -15.68 -6.44
N GLN A 120 -7.77 -14.65 -7.25
CA GLN A 120 -8.15 -14.82 -8.65
C GLN A 120 -6.98 -15.40 -9.46
N GLN A 121 -7.25 -16.44 -10.25
CA GLN A 121 -6.30 -17.05 -11.20
C GLN A 121 -6.48 -16.39 -12.55
#